data_AF-A0A074XRC9-F1
#
_entry.id   AF-A0A074XRC9-F1
#
_cell.length_a   1.000
_cell.length_b   1.000
_cell.length_c   1.000
_cell.angle_alpha   90.00
_cell.angle_beta   90.00
_cell.angle_gamma   90.00
#
_symmetry.space_group_name_H-M   'P 1'
#
loop_
_entity.id
_entity.type
_entity.pdbx_description
1 polymer ?
#
loop_
_entity_poly.entity_id
_entity_poly.type
_entity_poly.pdbx_seq_one_letter_code
_entity_poly.pdbx_strand_id
1 'polypeptide(L)'
;MPHSAVHKCYKQTLGVTGKVTLKFANNLAVPRDLTKSSDLAAASRYQDFILGIMANPLFLGQQCPSEVLATPNLNLTALTADQISYSTFDLSQFASEPAGGFASYINNSSDPL
;
A
#
# COMPACT_ATOMS: atom_id res chain seq x y z
N MET A 1 -3.05 6.86 14.39
CA MET A 1 -2.60 5.47 14.16
C MET A 1 -1.18 5.30 14.69
N PRO A 2 -0.78 4.14 15.23
CA PRO A 2 0.56 3.95 15.82
C PRO A 2 1.72 4.26 14.86
N HIS A 3 1.61 3.88 13.58
CA HIS A 3 2.67 4.11 12.60
C HIS A 3 2.90 5.61 12.31
N SER A 4 1.84 6.40 12.12
CA SER A 4 1.97 7.85 11.89
C SER A 4 2.52 8.59 13.11
N ALA A 5 2.19 8.13 14.33
CA ALA A 5 2.77 8.67 15.56
C ALA A 5 4.28 8.41 15.66
N VAL A 6 4.74 7.21 15.29
CA VAL A 6 6.17 6.87 15.25
C VAL A 6 6.90 7.69 14.17
N HIS A 7 6.32 7.81 12.98
CA HIS A 7 6.89 8.66 11.92
C HIS A 7 7.03 10.12 12.37
N LYS A 8 5.99 10.66 13.03
CA LYS A 8 6.02 12.01 13.62
C LYS A 8 7.16 12.16 14.62
N CYS A 9 7.30 11.22 15.56
CA CYS A 9 8.39 11.24 16.54
C CYS A 9 9.76 11.21 15.84
N TYR A 10 9.95 10.29 14.89
CA TYR A 10 11.20 10.12 14.16
C TYR A 10 11.62 11.39 13.41
N LYS A 11 10.68 12.06 12.74
CA LYS A 11 10.95 13.27 11.94
C LYS A 11 10.99 14.55 12.77
N GLN A 12 10.01 14.76 13.64
CA GLN A 12 9.78 16.05 14.31
C GLN A 12 10.40 16.10 15.70
N THR A 13 10.38 14.99 16.45
CA THR A 13 10.92 14.95 17.83
C THR A 13 12.41 14.62 17.83
N LEU A 14 12.82 13.63 17.06
CA LEU A 14 14.22 13.19 16.98
C LEU A 14 15.02 13.93 15.90
N GLY A 15 14.35 14.66 15.00
CA GLY A 15 15.01 15.44 13.94
C GLY A 15 15.76 14.57 12.91
N VAL A 16 15.42 13.29 12.77
CA VAL A 16 16.20 12.36 11.95
C VAL A 16 15.93 12.58 10.46
N THR A 17 17.00 12.76 9.68
CA THR A 17 16.94 12.98 8.23
C THR A 17 16.80 11.69 7.42
N GLY A 18 17.12 10.54 8.01
CA GLY A 18 16.95 9.21 7.41
C GLY A 18 15.51 8.88 7.01
N LYS A 19 15.30 7.80 6.27
CA LYS A 19 13.96 7.33 5.89
C LYS A 19 13.46 6.29 6.89
N VAL A 20 12.20 6.40 7.29
CA VAL A 20 11.47 5.38 8.05
C VAL A 20 10.18 5.07 7.31
N THR A 21 9.83 3.80 7.21
CA THR A 21 8.71 3.37 6.38
C THR A 21 8.04 2.09 6.87
N LEU A 22 6.98 1.69 6.19
CA LEU A 22 6.26 0.42 6.34
C LEU A 22 6.40 -0.39 5.05
N LYS A 23 6.65 -1.69 5.19
CA LYS A 23 6.66 -2.63 4.07
C LYS A 23 5.36 -3.42 4.06
N PHE A 24 4.69 -3.42 2.91
CA PHE A 24 3.54 -4.29 2.66
C PHE A 24 4.06 -5.60 2.09
N ALA A 25 3.68 -6.71 2.74
CA ALA A 25 3.86 -8.05 2.21
C ALA A 25 2.49 -8.55 1.77
N ASN A 26 2.09 -8.20 0.56
CA ASN A 26 0.81 -8.60 0.01
C ASN A 26 0.96 -9.20 -1.39
N ASN A 27 0.09 -10.15 -1.69
CA ASN A 27 -0.10 -10.63 -3.05
C ASN A 27 -1.23 -9.83 -3.70
N LEU A 28 -1.22 -9.74 -5.02
CA LEU A 28 -2.35 -9.23 -5.79
C LEU A 28 -3.33 -10.37 -6.05
N ALA A 29 -4.62 -10.15 -5.75
CA ALA A 29 -5.65 -11.10 -6.16
C ALA A 29 -5.99 -10.89 -7.63
N VAL A 30 -6.01 -11.99 -8.38
CA VAL A 30 -6.51 -12.03 -9.76
C VAL A 30 -7.81 -12.83 -9.76
N PRO A 31 -8.89 -12.34 -10.40
CA PRO A 31 -10.13 -13.08 -10.55
C PRO A 31 -9.88 -14.42 -11.25
N ARG A 32 -10.54 -15.48 -10.80
CA ARG A 32 -10.43 -16.80 -11.44
C ARG A 32 -11.03 -16.79 -12.84
N ASP A 33 -12.17 -16.12 -13.02
CA ASP A 33 -12.80 -15.85 -14.30
C ASP A 33 -13.07 -14.35 -14.45
N LEU A 34 -12.52 -13.74 -15.51
CA LEU A 34 -12.63 -12.31 -15.78
C LEU A 34 -14.03 -11.88 -16.29
N THR A 35 -14.86 -12.84 -16.68
CA THR A 35 -16.24 -12.59 -17.16
C THR A 35 -17.27 -12.78 -16.05
N LYS A 36 -16.88 -13.39 -14.93
CA LYS A 36 -17.77 -13.71 -13.82
C LYS A 36 -17.71 -12.63 -12.75
N SER A 37 -18.79 -11.89 -12.59
CA SER A 37 -18.89 -10.74 -11.67
C SER A 37 -18.55 -11.07 -10.22
N SER A 38 -18.88 -12.26 -9.73
CA SER A 38 -18.55 -12.68 -8.36
C SER A 38 -17.06 -12.90 -8.15
N ASP A 39 -16.33 -13.36 -9.16
CA ASP A 39 -14.88 -13.55 -9.07
C ASP A 39 -14.16 -12.19 -9.13
N LEU A 40 -14.68 -11.24 -9.91
CA LEU A 40 -14.21 -9.85 -9.91
C LEU A 40 -14.41 -9.19 -8.53
N ALA A 41 -15.61 -9.32 -7.96
CA ALA A 41 -15.93 -8.77 -6.64
C ALA A 41 -15.06 -9.38 -5.54
N ALA A 42 -14.80 -10.69 -5.58
CA ALA A 42 -13.95 -11.37 -4.62
C ALA A 42 -12.48 -10.88 -4.69
N ALA A 43 -11.94 -10.69 -5.89
CA ALA A 43 -10.58 -10.16 -6.07
C ALA A 43 -10.47 -8.71 -5.57
N SER A 44 -11.46 -7.87 -5.88
CA SER A 44 -11.52 -6.49 -5.37
C SER A 44 -11.58 -6.45 -3.85
N ARG A 45 -12.48 -7.24 -3.25
CA ARG A 45 -12.65 -7.30 -1.80
C ARG A 45 -11.38 -7.83 -1.11
N TYR A 46 -10.68 -8.80 -1.70
CA TYR A 46 -9.38 -9.24 -1.17
C TYR A 46 -8.38 -8.09 -1.15
N GLN A 47 -8.31 -7.30 -2.22
CA GLN A 47 -7.40 -6.16 -2.32
C GLN A 47 -7.72 -5.07 -1.29
N ASP A 48 -9.01 -4.79 -1.04
CA ASP A 48 -9.46 -3.86 0.00
C ASP A 48 -8.97 -4.26 1.40
N PHE A 49 -8.99 -5.57 1.70
CA PHE A 49 -8.58 -6.09 2.99
C PHE A 49 -7.07 -6.21 3.16
N ILE A 50 -6.35 -6.68 2.14
CA ILE A 50 -4.92 -6.95 2.25
C ILE A 50 -4.07 -5.67 2.13
N LEU A 51 -4.61 -4.65 1.44
CA LEU A 51 -3.88 -3.41 1.17
C LEU A 51 -4.73 -2.18 1.48
N GLY A 52 -5.95 -2.09 0.95
CA GLY A 52 -6.79 -0.88 1.00
C GLY A 52 -7.03 -0.35 2.43
N ILE A 53 -7.24 -1.25 3.40
CA ILE A 53 -7.46 -0.92 4.81
C ILE A 53 -6.39 0.01 5.41
N MET A 54 -5.15 -0.10 4.95
CA MET A 54 -4.03 0.74 5.41
C MET A 54 -3.60 1.73 4.32
N ALA A 55 -3.57 1.31 3.06
CA ALA A 55 -3.07 2.11 1.94
C ALA A 55 -3.94 3.33 1.65
N ASN A 56 -5.27 3.23 1.78
CA ASN A 56 -6.15 4.38 1.51
C ASN A 56 -5.87 5.53 2.49
N PRO A 57 -5.83 5.30 3.81
CA PRO A 57 -5.35 6.32 4.75
C PRO A 57 -3.92 6.76 4.44
N LEU A 58 -2.98 5.83 4.30
CA LEU A 58 -1.53 6.10 4.27
C LEU A 58 -0.99 6.74 2.97
N PHE A 59 -1.68 6.61 1.85
CA PHE A 59 -1.17 7.13 0.58
C PHE A 59 -2.12 8.11 -0.07
N LEU A 60 -3.42 7.93 0.15
CA LEU A 60 -4.43 8.75 -0.50
C LEU A 60 -5.03 9.79 0.45
N GLY A 61 -4.77 9.69 1.76
CA GLY A 61 -5.46 10.51 2.75
C GLY A 61 -6.97 10.27 2.70
N GLN A 62 -7.39 9.01 2.51
CA GLN A 62 -8.79 8.60 2.43
C GLN A 62 -9.16 7.64 3.56
N GLN A 63 -10.45 7.43 3.76
CA GLN A 63 -10.94 6.43 4.72
C GLN A 63 -10.59 4.99 4.27
N CYS A 64 -10.57 4.07 5.24
CA CYS A 64 -10.60 2.63 4.94
C CYS A 64 -11.74 2.29 3.96
N PRO A 65 -11.58 1.28 3.08
CA PRO A 65 -12.63 0.88 2.15
C PRO A 65 -13.96 0.58 2.86
N SER A 66 -15.08 0.96 2.23
CA SER A 66 -16.42 0.79 2.81
C SER A 66 -16.74 -0.68 3.09
N GLU A 67 -16.31 -1.60 2.22
CA GLU A 67 -16.46 -3.05 2.41
C GLU A 67 -15.77 -3.55 3.68
N VAL A 68 -14.63 -2.97 4.04
CA VAL A 68 -13.90 -3.32 5.26
C VAL A 68 -14.67 -2.82 6.49
N LEU A 69 -15.15 -1.57 6.46
CA LEU A 69 -15.91 -0.96 7.54
C LEU A 69 -17.28 -1.63 7.75
N ALA A 70 -17.92 -2.08 6.68
CA ALA A 70 -19.22 -2.72 6.72
C ALA A 70 -19.16 -4.21 7.11
N THR A 71 -17.97 -4.82 7.11
CA THR A 71 -17.85 -6.24 7.44
C THR A 71 -18.05 -6.47 8.95
N PRO A 72 -19.04 -7.29 9.35
CA PRO A 72 -19.37 -7.48 10.75
C PRO A 72 -18.24 -8.18 11.52
N ASN A 73 -18.19 -7.96 12.83
CA ASN A 73 -17.27 -8.59 13.78
C ASN A 73 -15.77 -8.25 13.62
N LEU A 74 -15.40 -7.27 12.79
CA LEU A 74 -14.01 -6.77 12.69
C LEU A 74 -13.63 -5.78 13.78
N ASN A 75 -14.60 -5.25 14.54
CA ASN A 75 -14.40 -4.20 15.53
C ASN A 75 -13.56 -3.01 15.00
N LEU A 76 -13.76 -2.65 13.73
CA LEU A 76 -13.06 -1.55 13.08
C LEU A 76 -13.87 -0.27 13.23
N THR A 77 -13.26 0.78 13.75
CA THR A 77 -13.86 2.11 13.82
C THR A 77 -13.35 2.96 12.66
N ALA A 78 -14.25 3.74 12.04
CA ALA A 78 -13.87 4.70 11.02
C ALA A 78 -12.85 5.71 11.57
N LEU A 79 -11.84 6.03 10.77
CA LEU A 79 -10.83 7.02 11.14
C LEU A 79 -11.41 8.43 11.22
N THR A 80 -10.94 9.23 12.18
CA THR A 80 -11.28 10.66 12.26
C THR A 80 -10.53 11.47 11.21
N ALA A 81 -10.98 12.69 10.92
CA ALA A 81 -10.32 13.60 9.98
C ALA A 81 -8.83 13.83 10.34
N ASP A 82 -8.53 14.00 11.63
CA ASP A 82 -7.16 14.15 12.12
C ASP A 82 -6.31 12.89 11.91
N GLN A 83 -6.91 11.72 11.99
CA GLN A 83 -6.18 10.46 11.75
C GLN A 83 -5.86 10.27 10.26
N ILE A 84 -6.69 10.81 9.37
CA ILE A 84 -6.52 10.71 7.92
C ILE A 84 -5.47 11.73 7.42
N SER A 85 -5.51 12.97 7.89
CA SER A 85 -4.65 14.06 7.37
C SER A 85 -3.15 13.86 7.61
N TYR A 86 -2.76 13.11 8.64
CA TYR A 86 -1.36 12.87 9.03
C TYR A 86 -0.71 11.66 8.36
N SER A 87 -1.37 11.10 7.36
CA SER A 87 -1.03 9.77 6.86
C SER A 87 -0.13 9.78 5.64
N THR A 88 0.40 10.89 5.13
CA THR A 88 1.18 10.91 3.88
C THR A 88 2.61 10.35 4.06
N PHE A 89 2.86 9.15 3.53
CA PHE A 89 4.18 8.54 3.47
C PHE A 89 4.76 8.63 2.05
N ASP A 90 6.04 9.01 1.94
CA ASP A 90 6.79 8.96 0.68
C ASP A 90 7.42 7.56 0.51
N LEU A 91 6.71 6.69 -0.20
CA LEU A 91 7.17 5.36 -0.62
C LEU A 91 7.77 5.33 -2.03
N SER A 92 8.01 6.49 -2.65
CA SER A 92 8.50 6.53 -4.03
C SER A 92 9.82 5.75 -4.17
N GLN A 93 9.78 4.69 -4.97
CA GLN A 93 10.96 4.00 -5.48
C GLN A 93 11.13 4.44 -6.93
N PHE A 94 12.27 5.05 -7.24
CA PHE A 94 12.59 5.39 -8.62
C PHE A 94 13.11 4.12 -9.31
N ALA A 95 12.38 3.65 -10.32
CA ALA A 95 12.87 2.65 -11.24
C ALA A 95 13.60 3.37 -12.39
N SER A 96 14.74 2.83 -12.80
CA SER A 96 15.50 3.32 -13.95
C SER A 96 15.64 2.20 -14.96
N GLU A 97 15.76 2.55 -16.24
CA GLU A 97 16.05 1.58 -17.28
C GLU A 97 17.40 0.89 -17.01
N PRO A 98 17.53 -0.44 -17.18
CA PRO A 98 18.80 -1.14 -17.09
C PRO A 98 19.84 -0.53 -18.03
N ALA A 99 21.11 -0.53 -17.63
CA ALA A 99 22.19 -0.06 -18.49
C ALA A 99 22.22 -0.90 -19.79
N GLY A 100 22.06 -0.24 -20.95
CA GLY A 100 22.00 -0.92 -22.26
C GLY A 100 20.59 -1.28 -22.74
N GLY A 101 19.56 -0.92 -21.97
CA GLY A 101 18.16 -1.03 -22.34
C GLY A 101 17.56 -2.43 -22.14
N PHE A 102 16.23 -2.48 -22.07
CA PHE A 102 15.51 -3.73 -21.74
C PHE A 102 15.79 -4.88 -22.70
N ALA A 103 16.04 -4.60 -23.98
CA ALA A 103 16.32 -5.64 -24.97
C ALA A 103 17.64 -6.38 -24.70
N SER A 104 18.67 -5.67 -24.25
CA SER A 104 19.95 -6.28 -23.88
C SER A 104 19.81 -7.07 -22.58
N TYR A 105 19.08 -6.49 -21.62
CA TYR A 105 18.82 -7.08 -20.31
C TYR A 105 18.07 -8.43 -20.39
N ILE A 106 16.91 -8.46 -21.07
CA ILE A 106 16.04 -9.65 -21.13
C ILE A 106 16.76 -10.88 -21.72
N ASN A 107 17.79 -10.65 -22.53
CA ASN A 107 18.55 -11.69 -23.21
C ASN A 107 19.87 -12.07 -22.51
N ASN A 108 20.17 -11.47 -21.35
CA ASN A 108 21.39 -11.75 -20.59
C ASN A 108 21.08 -12.28 -19.19
N SER A 109 21.09 -13.60 -19.02
CA SER A 109 20.84 -14.27 -17.73
C SER A 109 21.94 -14.04 -16.68
N SER A 110 23.05 -13.40 -17.05
CA SER A 110 24.13 -13.02 -16.15
C SER A 110 24.03 -11.54 -15.72
N ASP A 111 23.04 -10.80 -16.23
CA ASP A 111 22.75 -9.45 -15.77
C ASP A 111 22.25 -9.50 -14.31
N PRO A 112 22.73 -8.61 -13.41
CA PRO A 112 22.39 -8.64 -11.99
C PRO A 112 20.99 -8.09 -11.66
N LEU A 113 20.28 -7.49 -12.62
CA LEU A 113 18.88 -7.06 -12.49
C LEU A 113 17.91 -8.17 -12.87
#